data_AF-A0A518CJW5-F1
#
_entry.id   AF-A0A518CJW5-F1
#
_cell.length_a   1.000
_cell.length_b   1.000
_cell.length_c   1.000
_cell.angle_alpha   90.00
_cell.angle_beta   90.00
_cell.angle_gamma   90.00
#
_symmetry.space_group_name_H-M   'P 1'
#
loop_
_entity.id
_entity.type
_entity.pdbx_description
1 polymer ?
#
loop_
_entity_poly.entity_id
_entity_poly.type
_entity_poly.pdbx_seq_one_letter_code
_entity_poly.pdbx_strand_id
1 'polypeptide(L)'
;MSNVLEKIMQTKRGEIDRARQQTSEESLREQLNSAPPVRDFVQALRNASNVGLIAEVKKASPSAGLIRADFDPVQIAQTYESNGANCLSVLTDEQYFQGHLDFLKAVRQAVQIPVLRKEFILDRYQIIEARAAGADSILLIAECLPQEQLADLYGYSVELGMEPLIELYEPENLDRVLSLNPKLVGVNNRNLKTFKTDLEHSFRLRKQVPTDVVFVSESGIKTHSDVQRLVEANVQAMLVGESLMRQPDIGVAVQQLLGTKSPISLKSSILFTSHILLSPLQEPLVTETHQDVEHVLVVPTLLFHELGHFQGFSDDMDRYLKTLLDPMHTSYLPRNEMEEDPSYKQLIPYCIFRHEGKIFYYRRGGTSGESRLKKKRSIGIGGHISSIDSHAESVYREGMRREIEEEVDLASAYTEECVGMINDDETEVGRVHLGVVHVFELESAKVHPREESIQETGFATPDELRQELDDFETWSQICLKELLV
;
A
#
# COMPACT_ATOMS: atom_id res chain seq x y z
N MET A 1 -13.04 15.61 24.50
CA MET A 1 -12.52 14.28 24.11
C MET A 1 -11.04 14.45 23.88
N SER A 2 -10.19 13.69 24.57
CA SER A 2 -8.75 13.81 24.37
C SER A 2 -8.40 13.39 22.94
N ASN A 3 -7.69 14.23 22.19
CA ASN A 3 -7.19 13.82 20.88
C ASN A 3 -6.16 12.68 21.06
N VAL A 4 -5.96 11.85 20.03
CA VAL A 4 -5.04 10.69 20.09
C VAL A 4 -3.63 11.10 20.54
N LEU A 5 -3.20 12.31 20.15
CA LEU A 5 -1.92 12.88 20.51
C LEU A 5 -1.76 13.12 22.02
N GLU A 6 -2.78 13.67 22.70
CA GLU A 6 -2.78 13.86 24.16
C GLU A 6 -2.62 12.54 24.91
N LYS A 7 -3.29 11.49 24.43
CA LYS A 7 -3.16 10.15 25.01
C LYS A 7 -1.74 9.60 24.85
N ILE A 8 -1.15 9.76 23.66
CA ILE A 8 0.24 9.36 23.40
C ILE A 8 1.20 10.13 24.32
N MET A 9 1.06 11.45 24.43
CA MET A 9 1.91 12.27 25.30
C MET A 9 1.80 11.87 26.77
N GLN A 10 0.59 11.57 27.25
CA GLN A 10 0.37 11.11 28.62
C GLN A 10 1.04 9.76 28.88
N THR A 11 0.87 8.79 27.97
CA THR A 11 1.59 7.51 28.03
C THR A 11 3.09 7.73 28.09
N LYS A 12 3.62 8.58 27.20
CA LYS A 12 5.06 8.78 27.03
C LYS A 12 5.73 9.36 28.27
N ARG A 13 5.06 10.26 29.00
CA ARG A 13 5.56 10.77 30.29
C ARG A 13 5.79 9.63 31.30
N GLY A 14 4.82 8.71 31.41
CA GLY A 14 4.97 7.55 32.29
C GLY A 14 6.05 6.56 31.83
N GLU A 15 6.29 6.45 30.52
CA GLU A 15 7.40 5.65 29.98
C GLU A 15 8.76 6.27 30.28
N ILE A 16 8.91 7.59 30.15
CA ILE A 16 10.13 8.33 30.48
C ILE A 16 10.49 8.13 31.96
N ASP A 17 9.52 8.27 32.87
CA ASP A 17 9.75 8.10 34.30
C ASP A 17 10.21 6.66 34.63
N ARG A 18 9.63 5.66 33.98
CA ARG A 18 10.03 4.26 34.14
C ARG A 18 11.42 3.99 33.55
N ALA A 19 11.71 4.50 32.37
CA ALA A 19 13.01 4.36 31.72
C ALA A 19 14.12 4.99 32.58
N ARG A 20 13.88 6.20 33.12
CA ARG A 20 14.81 6.90 34.01
C ARG A 20 15.09 6.14 35.32
N GLN A 21 14.13 5.35 35.81
CA GLN A 21 14.33 4.47 36.97
C GLN A 21 15.15 3.22 36.64
N GLN A 22 15.06 2.73 35.40
CA GLN A 22 15.82 1.57 34.94
C GLN A 22 17.25 1.92 34.54
N THR A 23 17.45 3.06 33.89
CA THR A 23 18.76 3.57 33.47
C THR A 23 18.84 5.05 33.81
N SER A 24 19.85 5.44 34.61
CA SER A 24 20.02 6.84 35.01
C SER A 24 20.56 7.70 33.87
N GLU A 25 20.30 9.00 33.91
CA GLU A 25 20.89 9.97 32.97
C GLU A 25 22.42 9.97 33.02
N GLU A 26 23.01 9.77 34.20
CA GLU A 26 24.45 9.63 34.38
C GLU A 26 24.99 8.43 33.59
N SER A 27 24.35 7.27 33.71
CA SER A 27 24.73 6.06 32.97
C SER A 27 24.60 6.27 31.45
N LEU A 28 23.54 6.93 30.99
CA LEU A 28 23.40 7.26 29.56
C LEU A 28 24.49 8.23 29.09
N ARG A 29 24.86 9.22 29.90
CA ARG A 29 25.96 10.15 29.60
C ARG A 29 27.32 9.44 29.52
N GLU A 30 27.56 8.46 30.38
CA GLU A 30 28.77 7.63 30.30
C GLU A 30 28.82 6.84 28.98
N GLN A 31 27.68 6.29 28.53
CA GLN A 31 27.59 5.58 27.25
C GLN A 31 27.92 6.48 26.05
N LEU A 32 27.67 7.79 26.13
CA LEU A 32 28.03 8.75 25.07
C LEU A 32 29.53 8.77 24.76
N ASN A 33 30.39 8.47 25.74
CA ASN A 33 31.84 8.40 25.53
C ASN A 33 32.24 7.31 24.52
N SER A 34 31.39 6.28 24.39
CA SER A 34 31.57 5.16 23.45
C SER A 34 30.64 5.23 22.24
N ALA A 35 29.76 6.23 22.16
CA ALA A 35 28.85 6.37 21.04
C ALA A 35 29.66 6.70 19.76
N PRO A 36 29.26 6.14 18.60
CA PRO A 36 29.94 6.46 17.34
C PRO A 36 29.80 7.96 17.03
N PRO A 37 30.56 8.52 16.09
CA PRO A 37 30.29 9.87 15.61
C PRO A 37 28.89 9.96 14.98
N VAL A 38 28.22 11.10 15.18
CA VAL A 38 26.94 11.40 14.50
C VAL A 38 27.21 11.56 13.00
N ARG A 39 26.42 10.89 12.17
CA ARG A 39 26.43 11.08 10.71
C ARG A 39 25.60 12.31 10.35
N ASP A 40 26.07 13.11 9.40
CA ASP A 40 25.38 14.37 9.05
C ASP A 40 24.08 14.11 8.26
N PHE A 41 22.96 14.11 8.98
CA PHE A 41 21.62 13.86 8.44
C PHE A 41 21.21 14.92 7.42
N VAL A 42 21.53 16.20 7.67
CA VAL A 42 21.17 17.32 6.78
C VAL A 42 21.99 17.26 5.50
N GLN A 43 23.29 17.01 5.62
CA GLN A 43 24.17 16.93 4.45
C GLN A 43 23.83 15.74 3.57
N ALA A 44 23.43 14.59 4.15
CA ALA A 44 22.96 13.44 3.38
C ALA A 44 21.76 13.78 2.49
N LEU A 45 20.80 14.57 3.01
CA LEU A 45 19.65 15.05 2.23
C LEU A 45 20.05 16.12 1.20
N ARG A 46 20.94 17.05 1.55
CA ARG A 46 21.44 18.07 0.60
C ARG A 46 22.24 17.47 -0.56
N ASN A 47 22.89 16.33 -0.33
CA ASN A 47 23.64 15.61 -1.35
C ASN A 47 22.76 14.74 -2.26
N ALA A 48 21.46 14.63 -1.99
CA ALA A 48 20.55 13.91 -2.87
C ALA A 48 20.55 14.56 -4.26
N SER A 49 20.54 13.74 -5.30
CA SER A 49 20.49 14.21 -6.69
C SER A 49 19.14 14.85 -7.06
N ASN A 50 18.11 14.58 -6.26
CA ASN A 50 16.75 15.07 -6.40
C ASN A 50 16.15 15.24 -4.99
N VAL A 51 14.83 15.11 -4.82
CA VAL A 51 14.19 15.03 -3.50
C VAL A 51 14.80 13.88 -2.70
N GLY A 52 15.44 14.19 -1.57
CA GLY A 52 16.05 13.18 -0.70
C GLY A 52 15.01 12.30 -0.02
N LEU A 53 15.25 10.99 0.05
CA LEU A 53 14.36 10.03 0.70
C LEU A 53 14.82 9.74 2.13
N ILE A 54 13.97 10.05 3.10
CA ILE A 54 14.00 9.49 4.45
C ILE A 54 13.04 8.29 4.46
N ALA A 55 13.58 7.07 4.37
CA ALA A 55 12.76 5.86 4.35
C ALA A 55 12.45 5.39 5.77
N GLU A 56 11.17 5.20 6.08
CA GLU A 56 10.70 4.91 7.44
C GLU A 56 10.49 3.40 7.64
N VAL A 57 11.16 2.86 8.65
CA VAL A 57 11.06 1.49 9.15
C VAL A 57 9.93 1.46 10.18
N LYS A 58 8.74 1.02 9.76
CA LYS A 58 7.50 1.10 10.55
C LYS A 58 6.68 -0.17 10.45
N LYS A 59 6.45 -0.82 11.60
CA LYS A 59 5.68 -2.08 11.70
C LYS A 59 4.17 -1.84 11.72
N ALA A 60 3.72 -0.88 12.52
CA ALA A 60 2.31 -0.57 12.71
C ALA A 60 2.09 0.95 12.86
N SER A 61 0.83 1.39 12.85
CA SER A 61 0.45 2.75 13.26
C SER A 61 -0.95 2.80 13.85
N PRO A 62 -1.29 3.83 14.65
CA PRO A 62 -2.64 3.99 15.21
C PRO A 62 -3.76 4.05 14.17
N SER A 63 -3.48 4.63 12.99
CA SER A 63 -4.47 4.80 11.94
C SER A 63 -4.64 3.57 11.05
N ALA A 64 -3.57 2.79 10.87
CA ALA A 64 -3.52 1.72 9.87
C ALA A 64 -3.41 0.32 10.46
N GLY A 65 -3.29 0.19 11.79
CA GLY A 65 -3.01 -1.09 12.45
C GLY A 65 -1.64 -1.63 12.05
N LEU A 66 -1.55 -2.95 11.92
CA LEU A 66 -0.37 -3.65 11.41
C LEU A 66 -0.17 -3.34 9.93
N ILE A 67 1.01 -2.85 9.57
CA ILE A 67 1.36 -2.48 8.19
C ILE A 67 2.14 -3.60 7.51
N ARG A 68 3.06 -4.24 8.23
CA ARG A 68 3.86 -5.36 7.74
C ARG A 68 4.01 -6.41 8.84
N ALA A 69 3.49 -7.61 8.58
CA ALA A 69 3.54 -8.72 9.54
C ALA A 69 4.96 -9.31 9.66
N ASP A 70 5.57 -9.62 8.50
CA ASP A 70 6.97 -10.01 8.42
C ASP A 70 7.89 -8.78 8.51
N PHE A 71 8.46 -8.58 9.69
CA PHE A 71 9.15 -7.34 10.05
C PHE A 71 10.54 -7.62 10.64
N ASP A 72 11.53 -7.69 9.76
CA ASP A 72 12.94 -7.57 10.11
C ASP A 72 13.42 -6.13 9.87
N PRO A 73 13.61 -5.31 10.93
CA PRO A 73 13.98 -3.91 10.78
C PRO A 73 15.37 -3.73 10.13
N VAL A 74 16.29 -4.69 10.31
CA VAL A 74 17.64 -4.63 9.76
C VAL A 74 17.61 -4.91 8.27
N GLN A 75 16.94 -5.98 7.86
CA GLN A 75 16.78 -6.31 6.44
C GLN A 75 16.08 -5.18 5.69
N ILE A 76 14.99 -4.65 6.25
CA ILE A 76 14.25 -3.52 5.68
C ILE A 76 15.17 -2.30 5.49
N ALA A 77 15.96 -1.95 6.51
CA ALA A 77 16.86 -0.81 6.46
C ALA A 77 17.96 -0.98 5.39
N GLN A 78 18.54 -2.17 5.26
CA GLN A 78 19.52 -2.49 4.21
C GLN A 78 18.89 -2.44 2.82
N THR A 79 17.65 -2.91 2.67
CA THR A 79 16.90 -2.78 1.42
C THR A 79 16.68 -1.32 1.06
N TYR A 80 16.29 -0.47 2.02
CA TYR A 80 16.15 0.97 1.77
C TYR A 80 17.47 1.62 1.33
N GLU A 81 18.57 1.37 2.06
CA GLU A 81 19.89 1.91 1.72
C GLU A 81 20.36 1.47 0.33
N SER A 82 20.28 0.18 0.02
CA SER A 82 20.72 -0.37 -1.28
C SER A 82 19.88 0.10 -2.48
N ASN A 83 18.68 0.61 -2.24
CA ASN A 83 17.77 1.09 -3.29
C ASN A 83 17.67 2.62 -3.38
N GLY A 84 18.47 3.37 -2.60
CA GLY A 84 18.65 4.81 -2.80
C GLY A 84 18.03 5.70 -1.72
N ALA A 85 17.67 5.18 -0.55
CA ALA A 85 17.36 6.03 0.60
C ALA A 85 18.58 6.84 1.03
N ASN A 86 18.40 8.13 1.31
CA ASN A 86 19.47 9.02 1.77
C ASN A 86 19.64 8.97 3.30
N CYS A 87 18.52 8.79 3.99
CA CYS A 87 18.44 8.65 5.44
C CYS A 87 17.37 7.61 5.79
N LEU A 88 17.41 7.13 7.03
CA LEU A 88 16.37 6.27 7.59
C LEU A 88 15.64 6.97 8.73
N SER A 89 14.40 6.57 8.94
CA SER A 89 13.61 6.89 10.13
C SER A 89 13.16 5.58 10.77
N VAL A 90 13.42 5.39 12.06
CA VAL A 90 13.06 4.16 12.78
C VAL A 90 12.10 4.51 13.91
N LEU A 91 10.92 3.89 13.90
CA LEU A 91 9.95 4.03 14.98
C LEU A 91 10.45 3.29 16.21
N THR A 92 10.51 3.99 17.34
CA THR A 92 10.91 3.40 18.64
C THR A 92 9.79 3.35 19.66
N ASP A 93 8.61 3.89 19.33
CA ASP A 93 7.41 3.81 20.17
C ASP A 93 6.80 2.40 20.13
N GLU A 94 6.82 1.70 21.26
CA GLU A 94 6.30 0.34 21.39
C GLU A 94 4.77 0.27 21.34
N GLN A 95 4.10 1.11 22.13
CA GLN A 95 2.66 0.96 22.38
C GLN A 95 1.80 1.24 21.13
N TYR A 96 2.16 2.25 20.35
CA TYR A 96 1.33 2.76 19.25
C TYR A 96 1.86 2.36 17.87
N PHE A 97 3.17 2.13 17.73
CA PHE A 97 3.81 1.82 16.45
C PHE A 97 4.46 0.44 16.41
N GLN A 98 4.46 -0.31 17.53
CA GLN A 98 5.19 -1.58 17.68
C GLN A 98 6.66 -1.46 17.28
N GLY A 99 7.25 -0.28 17.52
CA GLY A 99 8.66 -0.01 17.41
C GLY A 99 9.41 -0.50 18.66
N HIS A 100 10.73 -0.32 18.66
CA HIS A 100 11.55 -0.58 19.84
C HIS A 100 12.90 0.14 19.69
N LEU A 101 13.48 0.62 20.79
CA LEU A 101 14.78 1.31 20.74
C LEU A 101 15.91 0.40 20.21
N ASP A 102 15.85 -0.90 20.49
CA ASP A 102 16.85 -1.85 19.97
C ASP A 102 16.75 -2.06 18.45
N PHE A 103 15.60 -1.80 17.83
CA PHE A 103 15.53 -1.79 16.36
C PHE A 103 16.40 -0.67 15.79
N LEU A 104 16.36 0.52 16.41
CA LEU A 104 17.23 1.62 16.01
C LEU A 104 18.71 1.28 16.19
N LYS A 105 19.09 0.65 17.31
CA LYS A 105 20.49 0.21 17.54
C LYS A 105 20.95 -0.79 16.47
N ALA A 106 20.13 -1.81 16.21
CA ALA A 106 20.44 -2.85 15.23
C ALA A 106 20.54 -2.27 13.81
N VAL A 107 19.57 -1.44 13.40
CA VAL A 107 19.59 -0.73 12.11
C VAL A 107 20.83 0.15 11.99
N ARG A 108 21.15 0.93 13.02
CA ARG A 108 22.29 1.86 13.01
C ARG A 108 23.64 1.16 12.84
N GLN A 109 23.75 -0.09 13.29
CA GLN A 109 24.94 -0.93 13.11
C GLN A 109 25.01 -1.54 11.71
N ALA A 110 23.87 -1.79 11.06
CA ALA A 110 23.79 -2.52 9.80
C ALA A 110 23.90 -1.65 8.53
N VAL A 111 23.73 -0.33 8.65
CA VAL A 111 23.69 0.62 7.53
C VAL A 111 24.75 1.72 7.65
N GLN A 112 25.07 2.39 6.55
CA GLN A 112 26.02 3.51 6.46
C GLN A 112 25.36 4.89 6.38
N ILE A 113 24.11 4.98 5.94
CA ILE A 113 23.32 6.22 5.92
C ILE A 113 22.88 6.68 7.33
N PRO A 114 22.56 7.98 7.54
CA PRO A 114 22.11 8.50 8.82
C PRO A 114 20.73 7.96 9.26
N VAL A 115 20.52 7.81 10.56
CA VAL A 115 19.29 7.25 11.14
C VAL A 115 18.62 8.22 12.12
N LEU A 116 17.36 8.54 11.87
CA LEU A 116 16.48 9.35 12.72
C LEU A 116 15.72 8.45 13.72
N ARG A 117 15.75 8.80 15.02
CA ARG A 117 14.80 8.25 16.00
C ARG A 117 13.44 8.92 15.83
N LYS A 118 12.45 8.17 15.34
CA LYS A 118 11.06 8.64 15.23
C LYS A 118 10.28 8.23 16.48
N GLU A 119 10.01 9.20 17.34
CA GLU A 119 9.42 9.03 18.66
C GLU A 119 8.75 10.35 19.07
N PHE A 120 7.82 10.30 20.03
CA PHE A 120 7.33 11.50 20.73
C PHE A 120 8.34 11.90 21.81
N ILE A 121 9.25 12.82 21.48
CA ILE A 121 10.27 13.32 22.40
C ILE A 121 9.72 14.48 23.21
N LEU A 122 9.72 14.32 24.53
CA LEU A 122 9.20 15.28 25.51
C LEU A 122 10.24 15.68 26.57
N ASP A 123 11.35 14.95 26.67
CA ASP A 123 12.35 15.16 27.75
C ASP A 123 13.77 14.98 27.22
N ARG A 124 14.72 15.73 27.79
CA ARG A 124 16.16 15.61 27.49
C ARG A 124 16.67 14.19 27.69
N TYR A 125 16.12 13.43 28.65
CA TYR A 125 16.42 12.02 28.87
C TYR A 125 16.35 11.21 27.56
N GLN A 126 15.28 11.37 26.78
CA GLN A 126 15.08 10.64 25.52
C GLN A 126 16.11 11.04 24.46
N ILE A 127 16.63 12.28 24.50
CA ILE A 127 17.66 12.76 23.58
C ILE A 127 19.00 12.08 23.88
N ILE A 128 19.38 11.99 25.16
CA ILE A 128 20.59 11.28 25.58
C ILE A 128 20.47 9.80 25.21
N GLU A 129 19.31 9.20 25.48
CA GLU A 129 19.00 7.81 25.13
C GLU A 129 19.08 7.57 23.62
N ALA A 130 18.56 8.48 22.80
CA ALA A 130 18.64 8.41 21.34
C ALA A 130 20.10 8.44 20.88
N ARG A 131 20.91 9.37 21.40
CA ARG A 131 22.33 9.50 21.06
C ARG A 131 23.13 8.27 21.50
N ALA A 132 22.87 7.75 22.71
CA ALA A 132 23.49 6.53 23.22
C ALA A 132 23.12 5.29 22.38
N ALA A 133 21.88 5.23 21.88
CA ALA A 133 21.44 4.21 20.93
C ALA A 133 22.00 4.38 19.51
N GLY A 134 22.68 5.49 19.23
CA GLY A 134 23.37 5.76 17.98
C GLY A 134 22.60 6.62 16.97
N ALA A 135 21.42 7.16 17.33
CA ALA A 135 20.61 8.00 16.44
C ALA A 135 21.40 9.23 15.96
N ASP A 136 21.36 9.52 14.66
CA ASP A 136 22.06 10.65 14.06
C ASP A 136 21.18 11.92 14.02
N SER A 137 19.86 11.74 14.15
CA SER A 137 18.87 12.81 14.30
C SER A 137 17.71 12.32 15.18
N ILE A 138 16.89 13.26 15.64
CA ILE A 138 15.68 13.00 16.43
C ILE A 138 14.49 13.80 15.89
N LEU A 139 13.28 13.35 16.22
CA LEU A 139 12.05 14.07 15.89
C LEU A 139 11.63 15.00 17.04
N LEU A 140 11.34 16.26 16.74
CA LEU A 140 10.64 17.17 17.65
C LEU A 140 9.34 17.61 17.00
N ILE A 141 8.20 17.37 17.66
CA ILE A 141 6.88 17.72 17.12
C ILE A 141 6.43 19.03 17.75
N ALA A 142 6.26 20.07 16.95
CA ALA A 142 5.91 21.40 17.44
C ALA A 142 4.60 21.36 18.25
N GLU A 143 3.55 20.72 17.75
CA GLU A 143 2.24 20.60 18.42
C GLU A 143 2.31 19.96 19.81
N CYS A 144 3.34 19.16 20.09
CA CYS A 144 3.53 18.49 21.38
C CYS A 144 4.29 19.34 22.41
N LEU A 145 5.01 20.36 21.96
CA LEU A 145 6.03 21.05 22.74
C LEU A 145 5.72 22.55 22.85
N PRO A 146 5.51 23.07 24.08
CA PRO A 146 5.54 24.51 24.33
C PRO A 146 6.86 25.13 23.88
N GLN A 147 6.85 26.43 23.53
CA GLN A 147 8.00 27.06 22.88
C GLN A 147 9.31 26.96 23.68
N GLU A 148 9.25 27.18 25.00
CA GLU A 148 10.43 27.08 25.87
C GLU A 148 11.02 25.66 25.84
N GLN A 149 10.16 24.65 25.89
CA GLN A 149 10.57 23.24 25.84
C GLN A 149 11.09 22.85 24.45
N LEU A 150 10.46 23.32 23.38
CA LEU A 150 10.93 23.08 22.01
C LEU A 150 12.34 23.67 21.81
N ALA A 151 12.56 24.91 22.26
CA ALA A 151 13.87 25.57 22.19
C ALA A 151 14.92 24.83 23.02
N ASP A 152 14.55 24.38 24.23
CA ASP A 152 15.41 23.61 25.12
C ASP A 152 15.86 22.28 24.49
N LEU A 153 14.92 21.49 23.99
CA LEU A 153 15.17 20.19 23.38
C LEU A 153 15.92 20.32 22.04
N TYR A 154 15.61 21.34 21.24
CA TYR A 154 16.37 21.66 20.03
C TYR A 154 17.83 22.00 20.35
N GLY A 155 18.07 22.95 21.25
CA GLY A 155 19.42 23.33 21.65
C GLY A 155 20.20 22.15 22.22
N TYR A 156 19.57 21.35 23.08
CA TYR A 156 20.20 20.18 23.68
C TYR A 156 20.55 19.08 22.67
N SER A 157 19.75 18.91 21.63
CA SER A 157 20.06 17.97 20.53
C SER A 157 21.27 18.42 19.72
N VAL A 158 21.33 19.72 19.41
CA VAL A 158 22.45 20.33 18.68
C VAL A 158 23.74 20.25 19.50
N GLU A 159 23.68 20.46 20.82
CA GLU A 159 24.82 20.25 21.74
C GLU A 159 25.37 18.82 21.68
N LEU A 160 24.50 17.83 21.46
CA LEU A 160 24.88 16.42 21.30
C LEU A 160 25.25 16.05 19.85
N GLY A 161 25.33 17.04 18.95
CA GLY A 161 25.73 16.88 17.56
C GLY A 161 24.63 16.39 16.61
N MET A 162 23.39 16.27 17.08
CA MET A 162 22.26 15.84 16.26
C MET A 162 21.43 17.06 15.82
N GLU A 163 21.22 17.23 14.52
CA GLU A 163 20.26 18.22 14.02
C GLU A 163 18.85 17.60 14.03
N PRO A 164 17.88 18.12 14.82
CA PRO A 164 16.53 17.57 14.86
C PRO A 164 15.72 17.86 13.60
N LEU A 165 14.87 16.91 13.22
CA LEU A 165 13.74 17.18 12.33
C LEU A 165 12.62 17.79 13.18
N ILE A 166 12.34 19.08 12.98
CA ILE A 166 11.20 19.73 13.65
C ILE A 166 9.95 19.59 12.76
N GLU A 167 9.04 18.70 13.16
CA GLU A 167 7.78 18.43 12.47
C GLU A 167 6.68 19.40 12.94
N LEU A 168 5.89 19.92 12.00
CA LEU A 168 4.65 20.65 12.28
C LEU A 168 3.52 20.28 11.31
N TYR A 169 2.29 20.54 11.75
CA TYR A 169 1.07 20.50 10.95
C TYR A 169 0.36 21.88 10.93
N GLU A 170 0.19 22.52 12.08
CA GLU A 170 -0.57 23.78 12.14
C GLU A 170 0.32 24.95 11.68
N PRO A 171 -0.06 25.74 10.65
CA PRO A 171 0.75 26.85 10.14
C PRO A 171 1.19 27.88 11.19
N GLU A 172 0.42 28.03 12.27
CA GLU A 172 0.70 28.93 13.39
C GLU A 172 1.97 28.53 14.16
N ASN A 173 2.42 27.27 14.04
CA ASN A 173 3.67 26.82 14.63
C ASN A 173 4.90 27.24 13.80
N LEU A 174 4.74 27.72 12.58
CA LEU A 174 5.89 27.95 11.70
C LEU A 174 6.84 29.03 12.23
N ASP A 175 6.32 30.19 12.63
CA ASP A 175 7.14 31.32 13.10
C ASP A 175 8.00 30.94 14.30
N ARG A 176 7.40 30.18 15.24
CA ARG A 176 8.10 29.76 16.45
C ARG A 176 9.12 28.65 16.18
N VAL A 177 8.88 27.79 15.19
CA VAL A 177 9.89 26.83 14.69
C VAL A 177 11.06 27.56 14.03
N LEU A 178 10.77 28.51 13.12
CA LEU A 178 11.81 29.28 12.41
C LEU A 178 12.63 30.17 13.35
N SER A 179 12.07 30.62 14.48
CA SER A 179 12.80 31.39 15.49
C SER A 179 14.02 30.66 16.08
N LEU A 180 14.07 29.33 15.96
CA LEU A 180 15.18 28.50 16.41
C LEU A 180 16.33 28.42 15.40
N ASN A 181 16.14 28.98 14.19
CA ASN A 181 17.03 28.86 13.04
C ASN A 181 17.39 27.38 12.71
N PRO A 182 16.39 26.49 12.54
CA PRO A 182 16.63 25.07 12.27
C PRO A 182 17.22 24.87 10.87
N LYS A 183 18.08 23.86 10.69
CA LYS A 183 18.51 23.44 9.35
C LYS A 183 17.55 22.44 8.69
N LEU A 184 16.65 21.83 9.46
CA LEU A 184 15.77 20.75 9.03
C LEU A 184 14.35 20.94 9.60
N VAL A 185 13.36 21.08 8.71
CA VAL A 185 11.94 21.28 9.09
C VAL A 185 11.07 20.32 8.30
N GLY A 186 10.17 19.63 9.00
CA GLY A 186 9.19 18.70 8.44
C GLY A 186 7.78 19.26 8.48
N VAL A 187 7.02 19.06 7.41
CA VAL A 187 5.58 19.31 7.38
C VAL A 187 4.87 18.00 7.18
N ASN A 188 4.05 17.62 8.16
CA ASN A 188 3.23 16.43 8.08
C ASN A 188 1.93 16.74 7.35
N ASN A 189 1.69 16.11 6.20
CA ASN A 189 0.47 16.33 5.43
C ASN A 189 -0.75 15.64 6.06
N ARG A 190 -0.56 14.77 7.06
CA ARG A 190 -1.64 14.07 7.77
C ARG A 190 -2.10 14.85 8.98
N ASN A 191 -3.37 15.24 8.99
CA ASN A 191 -4.00 15.83 10.15
C ASN A 191 -4.19 14.76 11.25
N LEU A 192 -3.52 14.90 12.39
CA LEU A 192 -3.61 13.90 13.48
C LEU A 192 -4.95 13.88 14.23
N LYS A 193 -5.84 14.87 13.99
CA LYS A 193 -7.21 14.91 14.54
C LYS A 193 -8.22 14.21 13.62
N THR A 194 -8.05 14.30 12.31
CA THR A 194 -9.01 13.77 11.31
C THR A 194 -8.47 12.64 10.43
N PHE A 195 -7.17 12.37 10.49
CA PHE A 195 -6.40 11.46 9.63
C PHE A 195 -6.45 11.75 8.12
N LYS A 196 -7.09 12.85 7.71
CA LYS A 196 -7.05 13.31 6.31
C LYS A 196 -5.64 13.74 5.95
N THR A 197 -5.21 13.34 4.76
CA THR A 197 -3.88 13.67 4.22
C THR A 197 -4.04 14.59 3.01
N ASP A 198 -3.33 15.72 3.00
CA ASP A 198 -3.35 16.71 1.91
C ASP A 198 -1.92 17.15 1.57
N LEU A 199 -1.38 16.71 0.43
CA LEU A 199 -0.02 17.06 0.01
C LEU A 199 0.15 18.56 -0.30
N GLU A 200 -0.94 19.26 -0.65
CA GLU A 200 -0.90 20.71 -0.89
C GLU A 200 -0.57 21.49 0.39
N HIS A 201 -0.73 20.88 1.56
CA HIS A 201 -0.35 21.46 2.83
C HIS A 201 1.15 21.78 2.91
N SER A 202 2.01 20.82 2.57
CA SER A 202 3.45 21.06 2.42
C SER A 202 3.76 22.18 1.44
N PHE A 203 3.07 22.27 0.30
CA PHE A 203 3.34 23.29 -0.71
C PHE A 203 2.97 24.71 -0.26
N ARG A 204 1.89 24.86 0.51
CA ARG A 204 1.50 26.14 1.10
C ARG A 204 2.54 26.63 2.12
N LEU A 205 3.05 25.73 2.96
CA LEU A 205 4.04 26.07 3.98
C LEU A 205 5.45 26.24 3.41
N ARG A 206 5.81 25.47 2.38
CA ARG A 206 7.13 25.56 1.74
C ARG A 206 7.47 26.98 1.28
N LYS A 207 6.48 27.75 0.81
CA LYS A 207 6.62 29.14 0.38
C LYS A 207 7.07 30.11 1.49
N GLN A 208 6.90 29.73 2.75
CA GLN A 208 7.20 30.55 3.92
C GLN A 208 8.53 30.14 4.60
N VAL A 209 9.09 28.97 4.22
CA VAL A 209 10.35 28.47 4.79
C VAL A 209 11.56 28.99 4.00
N PRO A 210 12.60 29.53 4.68
CA PRO A 210 13.84 29.95 4.03
C PRO A 210 14.47 28.83 3.19
N THR A 211 15.07 29.19 2.06
CA THR A 211 15.57 28.22 1.07
C THR A 211 16.81 27.44 1.51
N ASP A 212 17.53 27.92 2.52
CA ASP A 212 18.70 27.28 3.12
C ASP A 212 18.35 26.18 4.14
N VAL A 213 17.10 26.17 4.61
CA VAL A 213 16.52 25.10 5.44
C VAL A 213 16.13 23.93 4.54
N VAL A 214 16.52 22.72 4.92
CA VAL A 214 16.03 21.50 4.27
C VAL A 214 14.59 21.29 4.68
N PHE A 215 13.67 21.41 3.71
CA PHE A 215 12.25 21.19 3.92
C PHE A 215 11.88 19.75 3.58
N VAL A 216 11.24 19.06 4.53
CA VAL A 216 10.79 17.68 4.41
C VAL A 216 9.26 17.65 4.30
N SER A 217 8.73 17.02 3.26
CA SER A 217 7.31 16.69 3.16
C SER A 217 7.06 15.28 3.72
N GLU A 218 6.16 15.14 4.68
CA GLU A 218 5.85 13.86 5.33
C GLU A 218 4.40 13.45 5.07
N SER A 219 4.15 12.14 4.96
CA SER A 219 2.82 11.56 4.67
C SER A 219 2.26 11.92 3.28
N GLY A 220 1.43 11.02 2.73
CA GLY A 220 0.67 11.28 1.49
C GLY A 220 1.44 11.11 0.18
N ILE A 221 2.72 10.76 0.24
CA ILE A 221 3.57 10.51 -0.93
C ILE A 221 3.53 9.02 -1.27
N LYS A 222 2.98 8.67 -2.43
CA LYS A 222 2.73 7.28 -2.83
C LYS A 222 3.39 6.91 -4.14
N THR A 223 3.53 7.87 -5.05
CA THR A 223 3.94 7.63 -6.44
C THR A 223 5.09 8.52 -6.87
N HIS A 224 5.76 8.16 -7.97
CA HIS A 224 6.76 9.03 -8.59
C HIS A 224 6.18 10.38 -9.02
N SER A 225 4.90 10.43 -9.42
CA SER A 225 4.23 11.69 -9.77
C SER A 225 4.12 12.62 -8.56
N ASP A 226 3.87 12.08 -7.36
CA ASP A 226 3.91 12.87 -6.13
C ASP A 226 5.32 13.45 -5.89
N VAL A 227 6.37 12.65 -6.13
CA VAL A 227 7.76 13.12 -6.03
C VAL A 227 8.05 14.24 -7.04
N GLN A 228 7.55 14.13 -8.28
CA GLN A 228 7.69 15.20 -9.27
C GLN A 228 7.00 16.49 -8.82
N ARG A 229 5.83 16.40 -8.20
CA ARG A 229 5.16 17.58 -7.60
C ARG A 229 5.97 18.19 -6.45
N LEU A 230 6.65 17.37 -5.64
CA LEU A 230 7.59 17.87 -4.61
C LEU A 230 8.75 18.66 -5.25
N VAL A 231 9.31 18.15 -6.35
CA VAL A 231 10.37 18.85 -7.12
C VAL A 231 9.88 20.21 -7.60
N GLU A 232 8.72 20.25 -8.25
CA GLU A 232 8.10 21.49 -8.77
C GLU A 232 7.85 22.51 -7.65
N ALA A 233 7.54 22.04 -6.45
CA ALA A 233 7.32 22.87 -5.27
C ALA A 233 8.63 23.28 -4.54
N ASN A 234 9.81 22.92 -5.04
CA ASN A 234 11.11 23.14 -4.39
C ASN A 234 11.24 22.49 -2.99
N VAL A 235 10.60 21.34 -2.78
CA VAL A 235 10.78 20.53 -1.58
C VAL A 235 12.08 19.72 -1.70
N GLN A 236 12.92 19.75 -0.67
CA GLN A 236 14.25 19.12 -0.72
C GLN A 236 14.25 17.66 -0.29
N ALA A 237 13.32 17.24 0.56
CA ALA A 237 13.26 15.86 1.04
C ALA A 237 11.83 15.40 1.31
N MET A 238 11.67 14.08 1.40
CA MET A 238 10.43 13.41 1.75
C MET A 238 10.65 12.36 2.82
N LEU A 239 9.67 12.17 3.69
CA LEU A 239 9.64 11.03 4.62
C LEU A 239 8.51 10.08 4.23
N VAL A 240 8.87 8.85 3.88
CA VAL A 240 7.95 7.86 3.32
C VAL A 240 8.10 6.53 4.04
N GLY A 241 6.98 5.98 4.53
CA GLY A 241 6.95 4.72 5.27
C GLY A 241 5.84 3.80 4.82
N GLU A 242 4.59 4.19 5.10
CA GLU A 242 3.42 3.30 4.91
C GLU A 242 3.29 2.78 3.47
N SER A 243 3.44 3.64 2.46
CA SER A 243 3.32 3.24 1.05
C SER A 243 4.40 2.23 0.63
N LEU A 244 5.61 2.34 1.17
CA LEU A 244 6.72 1.42 0.90
C LEU A 244 6.56 0.10 1.68
N MET A 245 6.18 0.19 2.97
CA MET A 245 6.08 -0.98 3.86
C MET A 245 4.94 -1.92 3.50
N ARG A 246 3.92 -1.44 2.80
CA ARG A 246 2.82 -2.26 2.26
C ARG A 246 3.20 -3.05 1.00
N GLN A 247 4.29 -2.68 0.32
CA GLN A 247 4.68 -3.38 -0.90
C GLN A 247 5.34 -4.71 -0.56
N PRO A 248 5.09 -5.78 -1.34
CA PRO A 248 5.78 -7.04 -1.20
C PRO A 248 7.30 -6.86 -1.28
N ASP A 249 7.76 -6.21 -2.37
CA ASP A 249 9.16 -5.85 -2.58
C ASP A 249 9.39 -4.35 -2.30
N ILE A 250 10.02 -4.09 -1.15
CA ILE A 250 10.35 -2.74 -0.69
C ILE A 250 11.38 -2.08 -1.64
N GLY A 251 12.34 -2.85 -2.16
CA GLY A 251 13.39 -2.32 -3.02
C GLY A 251 12.81 -1.80 -4.33
N VAL A 252 11.95 -2.59 -4.97
CA VAL A 252 11.22 -2.17 -6.18
C VAL A 252 10.34 -0.95 -5.90
N ALA A 253 9.65 -0.92 -4.76
CA ALA A 253 8.82 0.22 -4.37
C ALA A 253 9.63 1.52 -4.25
N VAL A 254 10.82 1.46 -3.65
CA VAL A 254 11.75 2.60 -3.56
C VAL A 254 12.20 3.03 -4.95
N GLN A 255 12.61 2.09 -5.80
CA GLN A 255 13.07 2.41 -7.16
C GLN A 255 11.97 3.05 -8.01
N GLN A 256 10.72 2.56 -7.89
CA GLN A 256 9.56 3.14 -8.56
C GLN A 256 9.28 4.54 -8.03
N LEU A 257 9.28 4.73 -6.71
CA LEU A 257 9.06 6.05 -6.09
C LEU A 257 10.11 7.07 -6.57
N LEU A 258 11.38 6.68 -6.60
CA LEU A 258 12.50 7.53 -7.04
C LEU A 258 12.60 7.67 -8.56
N GLY A 259 11.87 6.87 -9.34
CA GLY A 259 11.92 6.87 -10.81
C GLY A 259 13.24 6.30 -11.37
N THR A 260 13.96 5.48 -10.61
CA THR A 260 15.23 4.86 -11.03
C THR A 260 15.03 3.56 -11.81
N LYS A 261 13.81 3.00 -11.78
CA LYS A 261 13.38 1.92 -12.68
C LYS A 261 12.72 2.53 -13.91
N SER A 262 13.31 2.35 -15.10
CA SER A 262 12.70 2.81 -16.35
C SER A 262 11.33 2.14 -16.56
N PRO A 263 10.30 2.88 -17.00
CA PRO A 263 9.13 2.23 -17.59
C PRO A 263 9.62 1.40 -18.78
N ILE A 264 9.23 0.13 -18.84
CA ILE A 264 9.56 -0.75 -19.97
C ILE A 264 8.97 -0.11 -21.22
N SER A 265 9.84 0.42 -22.09
CA SER A 265 9.48 0.92 -23.41
C SER A 265 9.12 -0.27 -24.30
N LEU A 266 7.83 -0.58 -24.43
CA LEU A 266 7.31 -1.45 -25.48
C LEU A 266 7.45 -0.76 -26.85
N LYS A 267 8.63 -0.86 -27.45
CA LYS A 267 8.82 -0.68 -28.89
C LYS A 267 9.60 -1.85 -29.47
N SER A 268 8.87 -2.59 -30.33
CA SER A 268 9.32 -3.39 -31.46
C SER A 268 10.25 -4.59 -31.19
N SER A 269 9.65 -5.77 -31.36
CA SER A 269 10.14 -7.02 -31.95
C SER A 269 11.52 -6.99 -32.62
N ILE A 270 12.35 -8.02 -32.38
CA ILE A 270 13.04 -8.83 -33.40
C ILE A 270 13.56 -10.14 -32.76
N LEU A 271 13.36 -11.22 -33.52
CA LEU A 271 13.79 -12.61 -33.36
C LEU A 271 15.23 -12.82 -32.89
N PHE A 272 15.49 -13.89 -32.13
CA PHE A 272 16.59 -14.82 -32.44
C PHE A 272 16.36 -16.23 -31.85
N THR A 273 16.50 -17.22 -32.73
CA THR A 273 16.43 -18.67 -32.53
C THR A 273 17.73 -19.26 -31.94
N SER A 274 17.57 -20.23 -31.04
CA SER A 274 18.33 -21.50 -30.89
C SER A 274 19.87 -21.50 -30.73
N HIS A 275 20.38 -21.99 -29.58
CA HIS A 275 21.04 -23.31 -29.46
C HIS A 275 21.68 -23.58 -28.08
N ILE A 276 21.74 -24.88 -27.79
CA ILE A 276 22.11 -25.61 -26.57
C ILE A 276 23.63 -25.65 -26.35
N LEU A 277 24.10 -25.60 -25.09
CA LEU A 277 25.18 -26.44 -24.56
C LEU A 277 25.20 -26.45 -23.02
N LEU A 278 24.96 -27.64 -22.46
CA LEU A 278 24.99 -28.01 -21.02
C LEU A 278 26.32 -28.70 -20.68
N SER A 279 26.92 -28.37 -19.53
CA SER A 279 27.59 -29.34 -18.62
C SER A 279 28.10 -28.70 -17.31
N PRO A 280 28.32 -29.48 -16.24
CA PRO A 280 27.70 -29.20 -14.94
C PRO A 280 28.71 -29.03 -13.80
N LEU A 281 28.36 -28.25 -12.77
CA LEU A 281 29.00 -28.36 -11.45
C LEU A 281 27.98 -28.13 -10.33
N GLN A 282 27.71 -29.23 -9.62
CA GLN A 282 27.39 -29.41 -8.19
C GLN A 282 26.29 -28.54 -7.53
N GLU A 283 25.20 -29.24 -7.18
CA GLU A 283 24.20 -28.84 -6.18
C GLU A 283 24.82 -28.51 -4.80
N PRO A 284 24.09 -27.71 -4.02
CA PRO A 284 23.59 -28.27 -2.78
C PRO A 284 22.07 -28.07 -2.58
N LEU A 285 21.42 -29.21 -2.28
CA LEU A 285 20.41 -29.44 -1.25
C LEU A 285 19.19 -28.48 -1.17
N VAL A 286 18.07 -28.99 -1.71
CA VAL A 286 16.67 -28.82 -1.29
C VAL A 286 16.17 -27.37 -1.19
N THR A 287 15.76 -26.85 -2.35
CA THR A 287 14.75 -25.80 -2.44
C THR A 287 13.37 -26.40 -2.17
N GLU A 288 12.74 -26.02 -1.06
CA GLU A 288 11.28 -26.03 -1.00
C GLU A 288 10.75 -25.11 -2.10
N THR A 289 9.85 -25.64 -2.91
CA THR A 289 9.15 -24.89 -3.95
C THR A 289 8.30 -23.82 -3.28
N HIS A 290 8.72 -22.56 -3.34
CA HIS A 290 7.79 -21.45 -3.20
C HIS A 290 6.79 -21.56 -4.35
N GLN A 291 5.60 -22.08 -4.10
CA GLN A 291 4.47 -21.85 -4.98
C GLN A 291 4.20 -20.36 -4.95
N ASP A 292 4.34 -19.67 -6.08
CA ASP A 292 3.86 -18.30 -6.23
C ASP A 292 2.35 -18.30 -5.93
N VAL A 293 1.97 -17.81 -4.76
CA VAL A 293 0.57 -17.74 -4.35
C VAL A 293 -0.06 -16.53 -5.04
N GLU A 294 -1.08 -16.76 -5.85
CA GLU A 294 -1.85 -15.70 -6.50
C GLU A 294 -2.44 -14.74 -5.45
N HIS A 295 -2.30 -13.44 -5.65
CA HIS A 295 -2.89 -12.43 -4.76
C HIS A 295 -4.02 -11.69 -5.47
N VAL A 296 -5.18 -11.60 -4.82
CA VAL A 296 -6.42 -11.12 -5.42
C VAL A 296 -6.93 -9.86 -4.74
N LEU A 297 -7.60 -8.99 -5.51
CA LEU A 297 -8.13 -7.73 -5.03
C LEU A 297 -9.34 -7.98 -4.10
N VAL A 298 -9.20 -7.55 -2.85
CA VAL A 298 -10.22 -7.71 -1.83
C VAL A 298 -10.58 -6.39 -1.16
N VAL A 299 -11.79 -6.33 -0.60
CA VAL A 299 -12.29 -5.27 0.27
C VAL A 299 -12.83 -5.87 1.55
N PRO A 300 -12.77 -5.18 2.71
CA PRO A 300 -13.39 -5.69 3.94
C PRO A 300 -14.90 -5.87 3.76
N THR A 301 -15.44 -7.03 4.15
CA THR A 301 -16.89 -7.30 4.11
C THR A 301 -17.67 -6.28 4.95
N LEU A 302 -17.08 -5.81 6.05
CA LEU A 302 -17.67 -4.76 6.88
C LEU A 302 -17.91 -3.46 6.11
N LEU A 303 -16.99 -3.07 5.22
CA LEU A 303 -17.14 -1.86 4.40
C LEU A 303 -18.32 -2.00 3.43
N PHE A 304 -18.46 -3.17 2.80
CA PHE A 304 -19.63 -3.46 1.97
C PHE A 304 -20.93 -3.34 2.78
N HIS A 305 -20.97 -3.87 4.01
CA HIS A 305 -22.13 -3.76 4.88
C HIS A 305 -22.43 -2.31 5.31
N GLU A 306 -21.39 -1.50 5.57
CA GLU A 306 -21.52 -0.08 5.92
C GLU A 306 -22.09 0.77 4.78
N LEU A 307 -21.74 0.44 3.54
CA LEU A 307 -22.33 1.06 2.35
C LEU A 307 -23.80 0.63 2.17
N GLY A 308 -24.18 -0.51 2.71
CA GLY A 308 -25.53 -1.04 2.74
C GLY A 308 -25.57 -2.45 2.16
N HIS A 309 -25.77 -3.45 3.02
CA HIS A 309 -25.88 -4.84 2.58
C HIS A 309 -27.05 -5.04 1.61
N PHE A 310 -26.84 -5.86 0.58
CA PHE A 310 -27.88 -6.38 -0.30
C PHE A 310 -27.62 -7.86 -0.61
N GLN A 311 -28.67 -8.60 -0.95
CA GLN A 311 -28.61 -9.99 -1.39
C GLN A 311 -29.27 -10.07 -2.78
N GLY A 312 -28.62 -10.75 -3.73
CA GLY A 312 -29.05 -10.80 -5.13
C GLY A 312 -28.36 -9.71 -5.97
N PHE A 313 -29.14 -8.91 -6.68
CA PHE A 313 -28.65 -7.88 -7.60
C PHE A 313 -28.91 -6.46 -7.07
N SER A 314 -28.02 -5.53 -7.37
CA SER A 314 -28.20 -4.10 -7.11
C SER A 314 -27.75 -3.26 -8.30
N ASP A 315 -28.60 -2.32 -8.73
CA ASP A 315 -28.30 -1.33 -9.77
C ASP A 315 -27.68 -0.02 -9.23
N ASP A 316 -27.66 0.19 -7.90
CA ASP A 316 -27.12 1.38 -7.23
C ASP A 316 -25.57 1.42 -7.19
N MET A 317 -24.94 1.41 -8.36
CA MET A 317 -23.47 1.38 -8.50
C MET A 317 -22.78 2.58 -7.88
N ASP A 318 -23.40 3.76 -7.94
CA ASP A 318 -22.84 5.02 -7.43
C ASP A 318 -22.57 4.96 -5.92
N ARG A 319 -23.43 4.23 -5.18
CA ARG A 319 -23.25 3.98 -3.75
C ARG A 319 -22.02 3.13 -3.45
N TYR A 320 -21.77 2.12 -4.27
CA TYR A 320 -20.79 1.08 -3.96
C TYR A 320 -19.44 1.27 -4.66
N LEU A 321 -19.43 1.35 -5.99
CA LEU A 321 -18.21 1.17 -6.79
C LEU A 321 -17.14 2.23 -6.50
N LYS A 322 -17.53 3.48 -6.28
CA LYS A 322 -16.57 4.55 -5.97
C LYS A 322 -15.76 4.24 -4.71
N THR A 323 -16.38 3.65 -3.70
CA THR A 323 -15.73 3.33 -2.43
C THR A 323 -15.07 1.96 -2.44
N LEU A 324 -15.72 0.95 -3.03
CA LEU A 324 -15.19 -0.42 -3.09
C LEU A 324 -14.01 -0.55 -4.05
N LEU A 325 -13.91 0.31 -5.08
CA LEU A 325 -12.74 0.37 -5.96
C LEU A 325 -11.72 1.44 -5.53
N ASP A 326 -11.95 2.14 -4.42
CA ASP A 326 -10.98 3.10 -3.90
C ASP A 326 -9.75 2.34 -3.35
N PRO A 327 -8.53 2.62 -3.86
CA PRO A 327 -7.31 2.00 -3.36
C PRO A 327 -7.05 2.18 -1.85
N MET A 328 -7.74 3.11 -1.18
CA MET A 328 -7.70 3.22 0.29
C MET A 328 -8.41 2.08 1.03
N HIS A 329 -9.31 1.38 0.36
CA HIS A 329 -10.18 0.35 0.93
C HIS A 329 -9.94 -1.04 0.35
N THR A 330 -9.25 -1.13 -0.78
CA THR A 330 -8.86 -2.40 -1.39
C THR A 330 -7.49 -2.87 -0.93
N SER A 331 -7.23 -4.17 -0.96
CA SER A 331 -5.90 -4.78 -0.74
C SER A 331 -5.72 -5.99 -1.64
N TYR A 332 -4.48 -6.39 -1.91
CA TYR A 332 -4.17 -7.66 -2.58
C TYR A 332 -3.73 -8.67 -1.54
N LEU A 333 -4.49 -9.74 -1.35
CA LEU A 333 -4.22 -10.78 -0.36
C LEU A 333 -4.17 -12.17 -1.01
N PRO A 334 -3.48 -13.15 -0.41
CA PRO A 334 -3.36 -14.51 -0.96
C PRO A 334 -4.73 -15.14 -1.24
N ARG A 335 -4.96 -15.56 -2.48
CA ARG A 335 -6.25 -16.08 -2.96
C ARG A 335 -6.74 -17.26 -2.12
N ASN A 336 -5.86 -18.22 -1.87
CA ASN A 336 -6.16 -19.43 -1.10
C ASN A 336 -6.66 -19.12 0.32
N GLU A 337 -6.14 -18.06 0.95
CA GLU A 337 -6.62 -17.62 2.27
C GLU A 337 -7.95 -16.88 2.16
N MET A 338 -8.08 -16.01 1.15
CA MET A 338 -9.28 -15.19 0.96
C MET A 338 -10.48 -15.98 0.46
N GLU A 339 -10.28 -17.14 -0.16
CA GLU A 339 -11.35 -18.08 -0.52
C GLU A 339 -11.99 -18.72 0.74
N GLU A 340 -11.31 -18.66 1.88
CA GLU A 340 -11.78 -19.21 3.16
C GLU A 340 -12.15 -18.13 4.21
N ASP A 341 -11.79 -16.86 3.98
CA ASP A 341 -11.99 -15.76 4.93
C ASP A 341 -13.19 -14.85 4.58
N PRO A 342 -14.37 -15.02 5.22
CA PRO A 342 -15.55 -14.19 4.97
C PRO A 342 -15.43 -12.76 5.49
N SER A 343 -14.35 -12.39 6.17
CA SER A 343 -14.11 -11.01 6.59
C SER A 343 -13.72 -10.10 5.42
N TYR A 344 -13.40 -10.68 4.26
CA TYR A 344 -13.14 -10.00 3.00
C TYR A 344 -14.08 -10.45 1.88
N LYS A 345 -14.40 -9.51 0.99
CA LYS A 345 -15.02 -9.76 -0.32
C LYS A 345 -13.98 -9.56 -1.40
N GLN A 346 -13.83 -10.56 -2.26
CA GLN A 346 -13.04 -10.51 -3.48
C GLN A 346 -13.88 -9.87 -4.58
N LEU A 347 -13.36 -8.82 -5.23
CA LEU A 347 -14.08 -8.12 -6.29
C LEU A 347 -13.90 -8.85 -7.61
N ILE A 348 -15.02 -9.30 -8.20
CA ILE A 348 -15.01 -10.09 -9.43
C ILE A 348 -15.70 -9.31 -10.56
N PRO A 349 -14.98 -8.89 -11.61
CA PRO A 349 -15.63 -8.46 -12.84
C PRO A 349 -16.42 -9.64 -13.43
N TYR A 350 -17.71 -9.46 -13.63
CA TYR A 350 -18.62 -10.47 -14.18
C TYR A 350 -19.17 -9.97 -15.52
N CYS A 351 -18.57 -10.41 -16.61
CA CYS A 351 -18.77 -9.88 -17.95
C CYS A 351 -19.76 -10.74 -18.74
N ILE A 352 -20.85 -10.13 -19.20
CA ILE A 352 -21.90 -10.75 -20.00
C ILE A 352 -21.79 -10.24 -21.44
N PHE A 353 -21.64 -11.14 -22.40
CA PHE A 353 -21.59 -10.78 -23.82
C PHE A 353 -22.97 -10.91 -24.46
N ARG A 354 -23.46 -9.83 -25.07
CA ARG A 354 -24.75 -9.75 -25.74
C ARG A 354 -24.58 -9.40 -27.21
N HIS A 355 -25.43 -9.96 -28.07
CA HIS A 355 -25.53 -9.59 -29.48
C HIS A 355 -26.99 -9.73 -29.92
N GLU A 356 -27.58 -8.64 -30.42
CA GLU A 356 -28.96 -8.61 -30.95
C GLU A 356 -29.99 -9.23 -29.97
N GLY A 357 -29.86 -8.91 -28.67
CA GLY A 357 -30.76 -9.41 -27.62
C GLY A 357 -30.53 -10.88 -27.21
N LYS A 358 -29.51 -11.54 -27.75
CA LYS A 358 -29.08 -12.88 -27.31
C LYS A 358 -27.82 -12.79 -26.45
N ILE A 359 -27.68 -13.71 -25.50
CA ILE A 359 -26.61 -13.75 -24.52
C ILE A 359 -25.72 -14.95 -24.80
N PHE A 360 -24.41 -14.73 -24.75
CA PHE A 360 -23.43 -15.80 -24.79
C PHE A 360 -23.54 -16.67 -23.53
N TYR A 361 -23.61 -17.97 -23.71
CA TYR A 361 -23.57 -18.94 -22.62
C TYR A 361 -22.54 -20.03 -22.91
N TYR A 362 -22.10 -20.70 -21.86
CA TYR A 362 -21.22 -21.85 -21.96
C TYR A 362 -21.44 -22.82 -20.79
N ARG A 363 -20.84 -23.99 -20.86
CA ARG A 363 -20.70 -24.94 -19.76
C ARG A 363 -19.23 -25.08 -19.41
N ARG A 364 -18.88 -24.93 -18.12
CA ARG A 364 -17.51 -25.20 -17.66
C ARG A 364 -17.24 -26.70 -17.80
N GLY A 365 -16.13 -27.07 -18.43
CA GLY A 365 -15.43 -28.34 -18.41
C GLY A 365 -14.60 -28.44 -17.13
N GLY A 366 -13.87 -29.52 -16.89
CA GLY A 366 -13.10 -29.63 -15.65
C GLY A 366 -11.75 -30.23 -15.90
N THR A 367 -10.78 -29.70 -15.18
CA THR A 367 -9.44 -30.24 -15.03
C THR A 367 -9.54 -31.62 -14.36
N SER A 368 -9.12 -32.65 -15.10
CA SER A 368 -8.83 -34.03 -14.67
C SER A 368 -9.29 -34.47 -13.27
N GLY A 369 -10.34 -35.31 -13.19
CA GLY A 369 -10.46 -36.26 -12.05
C GLY A 369 -11.87 -36.65 -11.54
N GLU A 370 -12.91 -35.83 -11.69
CA GLU A 370 -14.22 -36.15 -11.11
C GLU A 370 -15.36 -36.13 -12.13
N SER A 371 -15.84 -37.33 -12.48
CA SER A 371 -16.82 -37.61 -13.53
C SER A 371 -18.28 -37.72 -13.04
N ARG A 372 -18.66 -37.02 -11.96
CA ARG A 372 -20.01 -37.21 -11.35
C ARG A 372 -20.82 -35.97 -11.01
N LEU A 373 -20.30 -34.76 -11.18
CA LEU A 373 -21.07 -33.53 -11.01
C LEU A 373 -21.39 -32.95 -12.39
N LYS A 374 -22.68 -32.81 -12.73
CA LYS A 374 -23.09 -32.01 -13.89
C LYS A 374 -22.54 -30.61 -13.70
N LYS A 375 -21.56 -30.22 -14.51
CA LYS A 375 -21.00 -28.87 -14.44
C LYS A 375 -22.07 -27.87 -14.87
N LYS A 376 -22.30 -26.88 -14.01
CA LYS A 376 -23.29 -25.83 -14.24
C LYS A 376 -22.90 -24.97 -15.44
N ARG A 377 -23.90 -24.42 -16.12
CA ARG A 377 -23.74 -23.42 -17.18
C ARG A 377 -23.48 -22.05 -16.56
N SER A 378 -22.82 -21.18 -17.34
CA SER A 378 -22.61 -19.78 -16.99
C SER A 378 -22.93 -18.88 -18.18
N ILE A 379 -23.39 -17.66 -17.88
CA ILE A 379 -23.50 -16.56 -18.85
C ILE A 379 -22.45 -15.47 -18.63
N GLY A 380 -21.68 -15.56 -17.54
CA GLY A 380 -20.62 -14.61 -17.20
C GLY A 380 -19.23 -15.20 -17.37
N ILE A 381 -18.36 -14.39 -17.94
CA ILE A 381 -16.90 -14.59 -17.99
C ILE A 381 -16.30 -13.62 -16.98
N GLY A 382 -15.42 -14.10 -16.12
CA GLY A 382 -14.94 -13.30 -15.01
C GLY A 382 -14.11 -14.10 -14.03
N GLY A 383 -13.14 -13.43 -13.43
CA GLY A 383 -12.23 -14.02 -12.46
C GLY A 383 -11.57 -12.96 -11.61
N HIS A 384 -10.46 -13.33 -10.98
CA HIS A 384 -9.86 -12.51 -9.93
C HIS A 384 -9.04 -11.36 -10.52
N ILE A 385 -9.19 -10.17 -9.95
CA ILE A 385 -8.23 -9.10 -10.25
C ILE A 385 -6.96 -9.40 -9.46
N SER A 386 -5.86 -9.61 -10.16
CA SER A 386 -4.60 -10.07 -9.59
C SER A 386 -3.65 -8.90 -9.34
N SER A 387 -2.69 -9.08 -8.45
CA SER A 387 -1.69 -8.06 -8.10
C SER A 387 -0.78 -7.66 -9.28
N ILE A 388 -0.70 -8.53 -10.30
CA ILE A 388 0.00 -8.27 -11.56
C ILE A 388 -0.72 -7.25 -12.46
N ASP A 389 -1.98 -6.94 -12.20
CA ASP A 389 -2.82 -6.01 -12.99
C ASP A 389 -2.62 -4.52 -12.60
N SER A 390 -1.60 -4.23 -11.79
CA SER A 390 -1.41 -2.96 -11.09
C SER A 390 -0.75 -1.83 -11.90
N HIS A 391 -0.68 -1.95 -13.23
CA HIS A 391 0.18 -1.09 -14.08
C HIS A 391 -0.55 -0.02 -14.91
N ALA A 392 -1.87 0.16 -14.75
CA ALA A 392 -2.60 1.23 -15.46
C ALA A 392 -3.55 2.09 -14.64
N GLU A 393 -4.11 3.07 -15.34
CA GLU A 393 -4.99 4.16 -14.90
C GLU A 393 -6.26 3.67 -14.19
N SER A 394 -6.71 2.44 -14.47
CA SER A 394 -7.74 1.73 -13.71
C SER A 394 -7.40 0.24 -13.59
N VAL A 395 -6.79 -0.14 -12.47
CA VAL A 395 -6.37 -1.50 -12.12
C VAL A 395 -7.51 -2.53 -12.29
N TYR A 396 -8.73 -2.16 -11.88
CA TYR A 396 -9.93 -2.99 -12.04
C TYR A 396 -10.24 -3.31 -13.52
N ARG A 397 -10.16 -2.30 -14.40
CA ARG A 397 -10.47 -2.46 -15.82
C ARG A 397 -9.44 -3.31 -16.55
N GLU A 398 -8.17 -3.21 -16.16
CA GLU A 398 -7.13 -4.07 -16.72
C GLU A 398 -7.27 -5.51 -16.28
N GLY A 399 -7.52 -5.77 -15.00
CA GLY A 399 -7.80 -7.11 -14.50
C GLY A 399 -9.01 -7.72 -15.22
N MET A 400 -10.11 -6.98 -15.34
CA MET A 400 -11.27 -7.42 -16.14
C MET A 400 -10.89 -7.78 -17.57
N ARG A 401 -10.11 -6.95 -18.26
CA ARG A 401 -9.70 -7.22 -19.64
C ARG A 401 -8.81 -8.46 -19.72
N ARG A 402 -7.84 -8.62 -18.80
CA ARG A 402 -6.96 -9.78 -18.75
C ARG A 402 -7.77 -11.06 -18.59
N GLU A 403 -8.67 -11.11 -17.61
CA GLU A 403 -9.54 -12.26 -17.37
C GLU A 403 -10.38 -12.63 -18.60
N ILE A 404 -10.96 -11.63 -19.29
CA ILE A 404 -11.67 -11.87 -20.56
C ILE A 404 -10.71 -12.46 -21.60
N GLU A 405 -9.52 -11.88 -21.78
CA GLU A 405 -8.54 -12.31 -22.79
C GLU A 405 -7.93 -13.69 -22.50
N GLU A 406 -7.93 -14.13 -21.25
CA GLU A 406 -7.51 -15.48 -20.85
C GLU A 406 -8.58 -16.52 -21.24
N GLU A 407 -9.85 -16.23 -20.96
CA GLU A 407 -10.94 -17.19 -21.18
C GLU A 407 -11.49 -17.19 -22.62
N VAL A 408 -11.59 -16.03 -23.28
CA VAL A 408 -12.25 -15.88 -24.58
C VAL A 408 -11.57 -14.87 -25.52
N ASP A 409 -11.74 -15.09 -26.83
CA ASP A 409 -11.41 -14.14 -27.89
C ASP A 409 -12.68 -13.45 -28.39
N LEU A 410 -12.76 -12.13 -28.23
CA LEU A 410 -13.84 -11.30 -28.75
C LEU A 410 -13.45 -10.78 -30.14
N ALA A 411 -13.75 -11.56 -31.19
CA ALA A 411 -13.47 -11.19 -32.58
C ALA A 411 -14.53 -10.21 -33.16
N SER A 412 -14.96 -9.24 -32.35
CA SER A 412 -15.99 -8.25 -32.64
C SER A 412 -15.69 -6.96 -31.90
N ALA A 413 -15.99 -5.80 -32.51
CA ALA A 413 -16.10 -4.56 -31.76
C ALA A 413 -17.29 -4.64 -30.80
N TYR A 414 -17.24 -3.85 -29.73
CA TYR A 414 -18.26 -3.84 -28.68
C TYR A 414 -18.36 -2.49 -27.96
N THR A 415 -19.50 -2.28 -27.30
CA THR A 415 -19.66 -1.26 -26.26
C THR A 415 -19.79 -1.93 -24.89
N GLU A 416 -19.17 -1.34 -23.86
CA GLU A 416 -19.19 -1.86 -22.49
C GLU A 416 -19.98 -0.90 -21.58
N GLU A 417 -20.83 -1.47 -20.74
CA GLU A 417 -21.57 -0.76 -19.71
C GLU A 417 -21.51 -1.56 -18.41
N CYS A 418 -21.10 -0.91 -17.31
CA CYS A 418 -21.30 -1.45 -15.98
C CYS A 418 -22.77 -1.27 -15.61
N VAL A 419 -23.47 -2.36 -15.29
CA VAL A 419 -24.93 -2.37 -15.12
C VAL A 419 -25.38 -2.66 -13.69
N GLY A 420 -24.49 -3.13 -12.82
CA GLY A 420 -24.81 -3.33 -11.41
C GLY A 420 -23.82 -4.24 -10.69
N MET A 421 -24.25 -4.77 -9.54
CA MET A 421 -23.46 -5.63 -8.68
C MET A 421 -24.25 -6.86 -8.22
N ILE A 422 -23.55 -7.95 -7.93
CA ILE A 422 -24.13 -9.22 -7.45
C ILE A 422 -23.51 -9.58 -6.11
N ASN A 423 -24.35 -9.87 -5.12
CA ASN A 423 -23.93 -10.48 -3.87
C ASN A 423 -24.76 -11.73 -3.60
N ASP A 424 -24.12 -12.80 -3.14
CA ASP A 424 -24.81 -14.05 -2.80
C ASP A 424 -24.21 -14.72 -1.55
N ASP A 425 -24.58 -14.26 -0.36
CA ASP A 425 -24.04 -14.80 0.90
C ASP A 425 -24.57 -16.20 1.27
N GLU A 426 -25.50 -16.76 0.49
CA GLU A 426 -26.08 -18.09 0.74
C GLU A 426 -25.16 -19.24 0.31
N THR A 427 -24.19 -18.95 -0.56
CA THR A 427 -23.21 -19.93 -1.04
C THR A 427 -21.83 -19.70 -0.43
N GLU A 428 -21.02 -20.76 -0.29
CA GLU A 428 -19.67 -20.62 0.28
C GLU A 428 -18.79 -19.70 -0.56
N VAL A 429 -18.90 -19.83 -1.89
CA VAL A 429 -18.21 -18.97 -2.85
C VAL A 429 -18.72 -17.53 -2.73
N GLY A 430 -20.03 -17.30 -2.72
CA GLY A 430 -20.55 -15.93 -2.69
C GLY A 430 -20.33 -15.21 -1.35
N ARG A 431 -20.14 -15.91 -0.22
CA ARG A 431 -19.73 -15.28 1.05
C ARG A 431 -18.42 -14.50 0.96
N VAL A 432 -17.49 -14.94 0.11
CA VAL A 432 -16.18 -14.30 -0.07
C VAL A 432 -16.05 -13.55 -1.40
N HIS A 433 -17.06 -13.53 -2.26
CA HIS A 433 -17.01 -12.85 -3.56
C HIS A 433 -18.11 -11.78 -3.70
N LEU A 434 -17.80 -10.73 -4.45
CA LEU A 434 -18.74 -9.67 -4.81
C LEU A 434 -18.57 -9.35 -6.28
N GLY A 435 -19.63 -9.58 -7.06
CA GLY A 435 -19.62 -9.42 -8.52
C GLY A 435 -19.91 -7.98 -8.92
N VAL A 436 -19.17 -7.48 -9.92
CA VAL A 436 -19.44 -6.21 -10.60
C VAL A 436 -19.79 -6.55 -12.05
N VAL A 437 -21.03 -6.27 -12.45
CA VAL A 437 -21.59 -6.78 -13.69
C VAL A 437 -21.36 -5.80 -14.82
N HIS A 438 -20.71 -6.28 -15.88
CA HIS A 438 -20.52 -5.53 -17.11
C HIS A 438 -21.23 -6.23 -18.26
N VAL A 439 -21.96 -5.46 -19.07
CA VAL A 439 -22.58 -5.94 -20.31
C VAL A 439 -21.80 -5.40 -21.49
N PHE A 440 -21.37 -6.32 -22.34
CA PHE A 440 -20.66 -6.05 -23.58
C PHE A 440 -21.60 -6.30 -24.75
N GLU A 441 -22.08 -5.24 -25.39
CA GLU A 441 -22.88 -5.35 -26.61
C GLU A 441 -21.94 -5.50 -27.82
N LEU A 442 -21.92 -6.68 -28.42
CA LEU A 442 -21.06 -7.02 -29.55
C LEU A 442 -21.73 -6.66 -30.87
N GLU A 443 -20.96 -6.12 -31.82
CA GLU A 443 -21.43 -5.92 -33.19
C GLU A 443 -21.68 -7.23 -33.97
N SER A 444 -21.09 -8.35 -33.52
CA SER A 444 -21.29 -9.68 -34.08
C SER A 444 -21.18 -10.77 -33.01
N ALA A 445 -21.94 -11.86 -33.13
CA ALA A 445 -21.90 -13.02 -32.23
C ALA A 445 -20.64 -13.89 -32.41
N LYS A 446 -19.45 -13.30 -32.20
CA LYS A 446 -18.15 -13.97 -32.33
C LYS A 446 -17.40 -13.93 -31.01
N VAL A 447 -17.69 -14.93 -30.17
CA VAL A 447 -16.96 -15.21 -28.93
C VAL A 447 -16.37 -16.59 -29.07
N HIS A 448 -15.04 -16.69 -29.05
CA HIS A 448 -14.33 -17.95 -29.21
C HIS A 448 -13.64 -18.33 -27.90
N PRO A 449 -13.92 -19.52 -27.33
CA PRO A 449 -13.20 -20.02 -26.16
C PRO A 449 -11.69 -20.09 -26.41
N ARG A 450 -10.89 -19.64 -25.44
CA ARG A 450 -9.44 -19.84 -25.40
C ARG A 450 -9.04 -20.95 -24.44
N GLU A 451 -9.89 -21.26 -23.46
CA GLU A 451 -9.69 -22.38 -22.54
C GLU A 451 -10.41 -23.66 -22.96
N GLU A 452 -9.74 -24.81 -22.79
CA GLU A 452 -10.36 -26.14 -22.95
C GLU A 452 -11.49 -26.39 -21.94
N SER A 453 -11.51 -25.61 -20.86
CA SER A 453 -12.53 -25.60 -19.83
C SER A 453 -13.84 -24.95 -20.29
N ILE A 454 -13.89 -24.25 -21.42
CA ILE A 454 -15.13 -23.61 -21.89
C ILE A 454 -15.72 -24.44 -23.03
N GLN A 455 -16.84 -25.11 -22.74
CA GLN A 455 -17.49 -26.07 -23.64
C GLN A 455 -18.95 -25.70 -23.88
N GLU A 456 -19.57 -26.33 -24.88
CA GLU A 456 -21.00 -26.16 -25.21
C GLU A 456 -21.43 -24.69 -25.28
N THR A 457 -20.69 -23.89 -26.05
CA THR A 457 -20.94 -22.46 -26.16
C THR A 457 -22.04 -22.13 -27.17
N GLY A 458 -22.72 -21.01 -26.95
CA GLY A 458 -23.77 -20.55 -27.86
C GLY A 458 -24.33 -19.19 -27.49
N PHE A 459 -25.28 -18.71 -28.30
CA PHE A 459 -26.06 -17.51 -28.02
C PHE A 459 -27.55 -17.88 -27.98
N ALA A 460 -28.22 -17.50 -26.91
CA ALA A 460 -29.66 -17.73 -26.74
C ALA A 460 -30.35 -16.50 -26.14
N THR A 461 -31.66 -16.39 -26.34
CA THR A 461 -32.45 -15.32 -25.72
C THR A 461 -32.55 -15.53 -24.21
N PRO A 462 -32.76 -14.45 -23.42
CA PRO A 462 -32.98 -14.59 -21.98
C PRO A 462 -34.11 -15.56 -21.63
N ASP A 463 -35.20 -15.58 -22.42
CA ASP A 463 -36.34 -16.46 -22.21
C ASP A 463 -36.03 -17.94 -22.44
N GLU A 464 -35.19 -18.26 -23.44
CA GLU A 464 -34.70 -19.63 -23.64
C GLU A 464 -33.80 -20.07 -22.48
N LEU A 465 -32.91 -19.18 -22.00
CA LEU A 465 -31.99 -19.48 -20.90
C LEU A 465 -32.73 -19.67 -19.56
N ARG A 466 -33.80 -18.91 -19.29
CA ARG A 466 -34.64 -19.05 -18.09
C ARG A 466 -35.42 -20.36 -18.01
N GLN A 467 -35.72 -21.00 -19.14
CA GLN A 467 -36.38 -22.31 -19.13
C GLN A 467 -35.50 -23.40 -18.50
N GLU A 468 -34.19 -23.18 -18.47
CA GLU A 468 -33.18 -24.11 -17.96
C GLU A 468 -32.39 -23.49 -16.80
N LEU A 469 -33.01 -22.58 -16.03
CA LEU A 469 -32.35 -21.76 -15.00
C LEU A 469 -31.59 -22.59 -13.94
N ASP A 470 -32.13 -23.74 -13.55
CA ASP A 470 -31.52 -24.62 -12.54
C ASP A 470 -30.18 -25.21 -12.98
N ASP A 471 -29.94 -25.28 -14.30
CA ASP A 471 -28.68 -25.74 -14.89
C ASP A 471 -27.57 -24.68 -14.81
N PHE A 472 -27.89 -23.43 -14.43
CA PHE A 472 -26.92 -22.34 -14.29
C PHE A 472 -26.40 -22.17 -12.87
N GLU A 473 -25.19 -21.61 -12.74
CA GLU A 473 -24.62 -21.14 -11.48
C GLU A 473 -25.36 -19.92 -10.91
N THR A 474 -25.20 -19.64 -9.61
CA THR A 474 -26.12 -18.74 -8.89
C THR A 474 -26.08 -17.31 -9.40
N TRP A 475 -24.93 -16.77 -9.79
CA TRP A 475 -24.81 -15.41 -10.34
C TRP A 475 -25.48 -15.29 -11.72
N SER A 476 -25.34 -16.30 -12.57
CA SER A 476 -26.07 -16.40 -13.84
C SER A 476 -27.58 -16.41 -13.60
N GLN A 477 -28.05 -17.14 -12.59
CA GLN A 477 -29.47 -17.16 -12.25
C GLN A 477 -29.96 -15.80 -11.77
N ILE A 478 -29.18 -15.09 -10.96
CA ILE A 478 -29.49 -13.73 -10.48
C ILE A 478 -29.60 -12.78 -11.68
N CYS A 479 -28.60 -12.75 -12.55
CA CYS A 479 -28.60 -11.90 -13.75
C CYS A 479 -29.76 -12.20 -14.69
N LEU A 480 -30.07 -13.48 -14.95
CA LEU A 480 -31.19 -13.87 -15.81
C LEU A 480 -32.55 -13.46 -15.24
N LYS A 481 -32.70 -13.36 -13.91
CA LYS A 481 -33.92 -12.90 -13.25
C LYS A 481 -34.06 -11.37 -13.27
N GLU A 482 -32.99 -10.65 -12.98
CA GLU A 482 -33.06 -9.22 -12.64
C GLU A 482 -32.67 -8.27 -13.80
N LEU A 483 -31.67 -8.63 -14.61
CA LEU A 483 -31.09 -7.70 -15.60
C LEU A 483 -31.69 -7.79 -17.00
N LEU A 484 -32.27 -8.94 -17.35
CA LEU A 484 -32.45 -9.34 -18.76
C LEU A 484 -33.91 -9.58 -19.13
N VAL A 485 -34.83 -8.84 -18.48
CA VAL A 485 -36.30 -8.91 -18.65
C VAL A 485 -36.74 -8.38 -20.01
#